data_AF-A0A0Q9KF15-F1
#
_entry.id   AF-A0A0Q9KF15-F1
#
_cell.length_a   1.000
_cell.length_b   1.000
_cell.length_c   1.000
_cell.angle_alpha   90.00
_cell.angle_beta   90.00
_cell.angle_gamma   90.00
#
_symmetry.space_group_name_H-M   'P 1'
#
loop_
_entity.id
_entity.type
_entity.pdbx_description
1 polymer ?
#
loop_
_entity_poly.entity_id
_entity_poly.type
_entity_poly.pdbx_seq_one_letter_code
_entity_poly.pdbx_strand_id
1 'polypeptide(L)'
;MTPFPLPKPTTVAEPQPAQDLGGVVVTFRCAPELAGYAVPVIDRLRQHHGAKGVEHGLSTPFGFSRWLLRQDGEAQYAITSPGHAGGEGTGGVTDDLTVALWVEASQADAVHRAAVHRQHVDFSNAVSFTRAALAAVEGGGPGELVLHRRRPSADGDSGWVVRTADPSTGSDDVEDIHVTAGRLVDVAPHLVPYLALPVGTVVRVAEGRFLGAWWTASKDGTITAADHQLLDEEGHGPGARRGDDAAPARTTVERVSEGVTLRVRAHPDLAGLAEAVLVGFADGASPLTAGSRLESSYVTYSLAESDDESVLLVTAPDFSSPSAYREGTSDDLTAALEVEAEQAALARRAGVEPEPVLASDVIAIQQGALDDLTHHRLTSYVMEREAPAPGSEYLADGARRSGWSISTPSAQSERSRAVVQVDAGELQACDDIFAPYYALPVGTLLEFAHGNLHSAHLVDEGGFEALARQHPERSMHDLLASGEVSRPLFDPHSTHAP
;
A
#
# COMPACT_ATOMS: atom_id res chain seq x y z
N MET A 1 -13.75 19.95 5.80
CA MET A 1 -13.09 19.26 4.67
C MET A 1 -11.64 18.97 5.03
N THR A 2 -11.03 17.83 4.65
CA THR A 2 -9.55 17.73 4.74
C THR A 2 -9.05 18.71 3.71
N PRO A 3 -8.08 19.55 4.03
CA PRO A 3 -7.31 20.17 2.98
C PRO A 3 -6.63 19.04 2.20
N PHE A 4 -6.76 19.04 0.87
CA PHE A 4 -5.93 18.22 0.01
C PHE A 4 -4.88 19.11 -0.68
N PRO A 5 -3.60 18.70 -0.68
CA PRO A 5 -3.06 17.56 0.07
C PRO A 5 -3.06 17.84 1.58
N LEU A 6 -2.90 16.79 2.40
CA LEU A 6 -2.78 16.90 3.85
C LEU A 6 -1.73 17.97 4.22
N PRO A 7 -2.09 19.04 4.95
CA PRO A 7 -1.17 20.14 5.22
C PRO A 7 -0.04 19.68 6.14
N LYS A 8 1.15 20.26 5.96
CA LYS A 8 2.27 20.05 6.87
C LYS A 8 1.87 20.50 8.28
N PRO A 9 2.02 19.65 9.32
CA PRO A 9 1.65 20.00 10.68
C PRO A 9 2.44 21.21 11.18
N THR A 10 1.76 22.07 11.94
CA THR A 10 2.36 23.20 12.65
C THR A 10 2.39 23.01 14.16
N THR A 11 1.81 21.91 14.65
CA THR A 11 1.80 21.51 16.05
C THR A 11 3.20 21.10 16.51
N VAL A 12 3.48 21.33 17.79
CA VAL A 12 4.77 20.99 18.39
C VAL A 12 4.79 19.50 18.70
N ALA A 13 5.91 18.84 18.43
CA ALA A 13 6.06 17.43 18.72
C ALA A 13 6.09 17.12 20.22
N GLU A 14 5.24 16.20 20.64
CA GLU A 14 5.08 15.74 22.02
C GLU A 14 5.61 14.30 22.17
N PRO A 15 6.17 13.94 23.34
CA PRO A 15 6.53 12.56 23.65
C PRO A 15 5.33 11.63 23.55
N GLN A 16 5.51 10.53 22.84
CA GLN A 16 4.49 9.49 22.70
C GLN A 16 4.68 8.39 23.75
N PRO A 17 3.63 7.60 24.07
CA PRO A 17 3.75 6.45 24.95
C PRO A 17 4.86 5.51 24.48
N ALA A 18 5.71 5.08 25.41
CA ALA A 18 6.81 4.18 25.12
C ALA A 18 6.27 2.84 24.58
N GLN A 19 6.97 2.28 23.60
CA GLN A 19 6.56 1.06 22.90
C GLN A 19 7.58 -0.05 23.16
N ASP A 20 7.13 -1.30 23.19
CA ASP A 20 8.02 -2.45 23.32
C ASP A 20 8.28 -3.10 21.95
N LEU A 21 9.56 -3.28 21.63
CA LEU A 21 10.05 -3.99 20.44
C LEU A 21 10.47 -5.44 20.74
N GLY A 22 10.00 -6.03 21.84
CA GLY A 22 10.30 -7.42 22.23
C GLY A 22 11.41 -7.50 23.27
N GLY A 23 11.28 -6.74 24.36
CA GLY A 23 12.25 -6.65 25.46
C GLY A 23 13.11 -5.38 25.44
N VAL A 24 12.83 -4.45 24.52
CA VAL A 24 13.51 -3.17 24.39
C VAL A 24 12.48 -2.06 24.26
N VAL A 25 12.62 -1.04 25.09
CA VAL A 25 11.70 0.10 25.12
C VAL A 25 12.13 1.13 24.09
N VAL A 26 11.21 1.56 23.23
CA VAL A 26 11.43 2.65 22.30
C VAL A 26 10.55 3.86 22.58
N THR A 27 11.15 5.03 22.41
CA THR A 27 10.51 6.34 22.60
C THR A 27 10.62 7.18 21.34
N PHE A 28 9.64 8.04 21.10
CA PHE A 28 9.67 8.99 20.00
C PHE A 28 8.78 10.19 20.30
N ARG A 29 8.92 11.25 19.50
CA ARG A 29 8.09 12.44 19.58
C ARG A 29 7.44 12.69 18.24
N CYS A 30 6.18 13.12 18.25
CA CYS A 30 5.51 13.59 17.04
C CYS A 30 4.35 14.52 17.41
N ALA A 31 3.83 15.24 16.41
CA ALA A 31 2.54 15.90 16.50
C ALA A 31 1.45 14.88 16.91
N PRO A 32 0.57 15.19 17.88
CA PRO A 32 -0.45 14.25 18.37
C PRO A 32 -1.38 13.72 17.27
N GLU A 33 -1.73 14.54 16.29
CA GLU A 33 -2.56 14.16 15.15
C GLU A 33 -1.90 13.13 14.22
N LEU A 34 -0.59 12.91 14.35
CA LEU A 34 0.17 11.93 13.57
C LEU A 34 0.53 10.66 14.34
N ALA A 35 0.21 10.58 15.64
CA ALA A 35 0.62 9.46 16.48
C ALA A 35 0.16 8.10 15.95
N GLY A 36 -1.04 8.03 15.38
CA GLY A 36 -1.58 6.79 14.78
C GLY A 36 -0.76 6.27 13.59
N TYR A 37 -0.08 7.15 12.85
CA TYR A 37 0.75 6.76 11.70
C TYR A 37 2.10 6.17 12.12
N ALA A 38 2.45 6.20 13.40
CA ALA A 38 3.70 5.59 13.89
C ALA A 38 3.60 4.06 14.03
N VAL A 39 2.39 3.49 14.13
CA VAL A 39 2.18 2.05 14.36
C VAL A 39 2.88 1.18 13.29
N PRO A 40 2.69 1.41 11.98
CA PRO A 40 3.36 0.62 10.95
C PRO A 40 4.90 0.70 11.04
N VAL A 41 5.44 1.86 11.44
CA VAL A 41 6.89 2.06 11.64
C VAL A 41 7.40 1.22 12.80
N ILE A 42 6.71 1.27 13.94
CA ILE A 42 7.06 0.53 15.16
C ILE A 42 7.04 -0.97 14.91
N ASP A 43 6.00 -1.46 14.24
CA ASP A 43 5.84 -2.89 13.98
C ASP A 43 6.91 -3.42 13.02
N ARG A 44 7.29 -2.61 12.03
CA ARG A 44 8.40 -2.95 11.14
C ARG A 44 9.75 -2.95 11.84
N LEU A 45 9.98 -2.01 12.75
CA LEU A 45 11.15 -2.06 13.63
C LEU A 45 11.10 -3.35 14.48
N ARG A 46 9.96 -3.71 15.07
CA ARG A 46 9.81 -4.94 15.85
C ARG A 46 10.18 -6.18 15.03
N GLN A 47 9.68 -6.30 13.81
CA GLN A 47 9.99 -7.41 12.91
C GLN A 47 11.47 -7.47 12.52
N HIS A 48 12.04 -6.33 12.12
CA HIS A 48 13.44 -6.26 11.71
C HIS A 48 14.39 -6.64 12.85
N HIS A 49 14.06 -6.24 14.08
CA HIS A 49 14.92 -6.38 15.25
C HIS A 49 14.68 -7.65 16.07
N GLY A 50 13.47 -8.21 16.07
CA GLY A 50 13.22 -9.55 16.63
C GLY A 50 14.10 -10.63 15.99
N ALA A 51 14.48 -10.45 14.72
CA ALA A 51 15.33 -11.40 13.97
C ALA A 51 16.85 -11.19 14.15
N LYS A 52 17.31 -9.98 14.54
CA LYS A 52 18.73 -9.60 14.52
C LYS A 52 19.27 -9.04 15.85
N GLY A 53 18.41 -8.79 16.83
CA GLY A 53 18.73 -7.99 18.01
C GLY A 53 18.59 -6.48 17.73
N VAL A 54 18.55 -5.69 18.80
CA VAL A 54 18.49 -4.22 18.74
C VAL A 54 19.87 -3.64 19.00
N GLU A 55 20.38 -2.82 18.09
CA GLU A 55 21.69 -2.16 18.21
C GLU A 55 21.59 -0.66 17.87
N HIS A 56 22.46 0.15 18.47
CA HIS A 56 22.55 1.59 18.18
C HIS A 56 22.95 1.85 16.71
N GLY A 57 22.25 2.78 16.05
CA GLY A 57 22.56 3.21 14.69
C GLY A 57 22.03 2.29 13.59
N LEU A 58 21.28 1.24 13.96
CA LEU A 58 20.67 0.33 13.01
C LEU A 58 19.53 1.06 12.26
N SER A 59 19.53 0.95 10.93
CA SER A 59 18.63 1.68 10.04
C SER A 59 17.69 0.73 9.30
N THR A 60 16.40 1.04 9.34
CA THR A 60 15.32 0.29 8.70
C THR A 60 14.62 1.19 7.67
N PRO A 61 14.70 0.89 6.35
CA PRO A 61 13.96 1.63 5.34
C PRO A 61 12.47 1.27 5.39
N PHE A 62 11.62 2.30 5.44
CA PHE A 62 10.17 2.14 5.39
C PHE A 62 9.51 3.40 4.84
N GLY A 63 8.69 3.20 3.80
CA GLY A 63 8.04 4.29 3.08
C GLY A 63 9.05 5.25 2.47
N PHE A 64 8.78 6.53 2.61
CA PHE A 64 9.64 7.61 2.16
C PHE A 64 10.93 7.72 2.99
N SER A 65 10.92 7.30 4.26
CA SER A 65 12.01 7.59 5.20
C SER A 65 12.89 6.38 5.53
N ARG A 66 13.99 6.67 6.23
CA ARG A 66 14.79 5.67 6.94
C ARG A 66 14.65 5.90 8.42
N TRP A 67 14.32 4.87 9.17
CA TRP A 67 14.11 4.94 10.61
C TRP A 67 15.32 4.34 11.30
N LEU A 68 15.85 5.02 12.32
CA LEU A 68 17.05 4.60 13.04
C LEU A 68 16.79 4.51 14.53
N LEU A 69 17.38 3.51 15.19
CA LEU A 69 17.36 3.41 16.64
C LEU A 69 18.60 4.05 17.25
N ARG A 70 18.41 5.11 18.03
CA ARG A 70 19.47 5.73 18.83
C ARG A 70 19.35 5.23 20.27
N GLN A 71 20.36 4.52 20.75
CA GLN A 71 20.40 4.09 22.15
C GLN A 71 20.49 5.31 23.09
N ASP A 72 19.47 5.46 23.95
CA ASP A 72 19.38 6.52 24.96
C ASP A 72 19.56 5.95 26.39
N GLY A 73 19.52 4.62 26.56
CA GLY A 73 19.78 3.90 27.81
C GLY A 73 20.11 2.41 27.59
N GLU A 74 20.34 1.66 28.68
CA GLU A 74 20.79 0.26 28.60
C GLU A 74 19.81 -0.66 27.84
N ALA A 75 18.50 -0.42 27.97
CA ALA A 75 17.43 -1.10 27.22
C ALA A 75 16.40 -0.11 26.65
N GLN A 76 16.84 1.13 26.38
CA GLN A 76 15.98 2.21 25.89
C GLN A 76 16.58 2.85 24.65
N TYR A 77 15.77 3.00 23.60
CA TYR A 77 16.17 3.60 22.34
C TYR A 77 15.17 4.67 21.90
N ALA A 78 15.64 5.75 21.29
CA ALA A 78 14.81 6.67 20.55
C ALA A 78 14.67 6.20 19.10
N ILE A 79 13.44 6.19 18.57
CA ILE A 79 13.22 6.12 17.12
C ILE A 79 13.57 7.50 16.56
N THR A 80 14.42 7.51 15.55
CA THR A 80 14.86 8.72 14.87
C THR A 80 14.68 8.60 13.37
N SER A 81 14.60 9.73 12.67
CA SER A 81 14.57 9.80 11.22
C SER A 81 15.56 10.86 10.72
N PRO A 82 15.96 10.84 9.44
CA PRO A 82 16.72 11.94 8.85
C PRO A 82 16.06 13.29 9.13
N GLY A 83 16.87 14.26 9.54
CA GLY A 83 16.45 15.64 9.63
C GLY A 83 16.07 16.13 8.24
N HIS A 84 14.83 16.57 8.09
CA HIS A 84 14.35 17.12 6.83
C HIS A 84 14.70 18.60 6.70
N ALA A 85 15.04 19.27 7.80
CA ALA A 85 15.41 20.67 7.86
C ALA A 85 16.89 20.91 7.54
N GLY A 86 17.16 21.67 6.48
CA GLY A 86 18.49 22.19 6.13
C GLY A 86 19.00 21.71 4.78
N GLY A 87 19.45 22.66 3.95
CA GLY A 87 20.05 22.38 2.65
C GLY A 87 21.34 21.56 2.75
N GLU A 88 21.52 20.67 1.78
CA GLU A 88 22.65 19.73 1.58
C GLU A 88 22.67 18.48 2.49
N GLY A 89 21.96 17.44 2.04
CA GLY A 89 22.52 16.09 1.86
C GLY A 89 22.83 15.21 3.07
N THR A 90 22.95 15.75 4.29
CA THR A 90 23.17 14.98 5.52
C THR A 90 22.56 15.68 6.73
N GLY A 91 21.25 15.94 6.68
CA GLY A 91 20.50 16.40 7.85
C GLY A 91 20.70 15.41 9.01
N GLY A 92 21.15 15.90 10.17
CA GLY A 92 21.32 15.07 11.36
C GLY A 92 20.05 14.32 11.73
N VAL A 93 20.15 13.20 12.44
CA VAL A 93 18.95 12.45 12.86
C VAL A 93 18.16 13.22 13.91
N THR A 94 16.83 13.15 13.84
CA THR A 94 15.90 13.79 14.78
C THR A 94 14.97 12.75 15.39
N ASP A 95 14.65 12.90 16.68
CA ASP A 95 13.62 12.12 17.39
C ASP A 95 12.22 12.76 17.30
N ASP A 96 12.13 13.94 16.68
CA ASP A 96 10.88 14.53 16.20
C ASP A 96 10.51 13.92 14.84
N LEU A 97 9.58 12.96 14.88
CA LEU A 97 9.12 12.20 13.72
C LEU A 97 7.97 12.89 12.99
N THR A 98 7.55 14.10 13.39
CA THR A 98 6.39 14.80 12.85
C THR A 98 6.44 14.92 11.32
N VAL A 99 7.57 15.34 10.78
CA VAL A 99 7.71 15.52 9.33
C VAL A 99 7.72 14.19 8.59
N ALA A 100 8.44 13.19 9.10
CA ALA A 100 8.51 11.87 8.47
C ALA A 100 7.13 11.18 8.44
N LEU A 101 6.41 11.21 9.57
CA LEU A 101 5.06 10.66 9.67
C LEU A 101 4.05 11.44 8.83
N TRP A 102 4.19 12.77 8.71
CA TRP A 102 3.37 13.55 7.79
C TRP A 102 3.58 13.13 6.34
N VAL A 103 4.82 12.90 5.91
CA VAL A 103 5.10 12.43 4.56
C VAL A 103 4.42 11.08 4.31
N GLU A 104 4.56 10.12 5.23
CA GLU A 104 3.87 8.83 5.13
C GLU A 104 2.35 8.99 5.03
N ALA A 105 1.76 9.78 5.93
CA ALA A 105 0.31 10.02 5.96
C ALA A 105 -0.19 10.72 4.68
N SER A 106 0.53 11.73 4.20
CA SER A 106 0.14 12.50 3.01
C SER A 106 0.25 11.68 1.72
N GLN A 107 1.25 10.81 1.62
CA GLN A 107 1.39 9.89 0.50
C GLN A 107 0.33 8.80 0.52
N ALA A 108 0.04 8.23 1.70
CA ALA A 108 -1.03 7.26 1.86
C ALA A 108 -2.39 7.88 1.50
N ASP A 109 -2.70 9.10 1.95
CA ASP A 109 -3.93 9.81 1.61
C ASP A 109 -4.07 10.08 0.10
N ALA A 110 -2.99 10.52 -0.57
CA ALA A 110 -3.02 10.76 -2.02
C ALA A 110 -3.25 9.47 -2.84
N VAL A 111 -2.58 8.38 -2.46
CA VAL A 111 -2.73 7.07 -3.11
C VAL A 111 -4.12 6.50 -2.88
N HIS A 112 -4.61 6.56 -1.65
CA HIS A 112 -5.94 6.10 -1.26
C HIS A 112 -7.05 6.83 -2.02
N ARG A 113 -7.03 8.17 -2.05
CA ARG A 113 -8.02 8.97 -2.79
C ARG A 113 -8.00 8.71 -4.29
N ALA A 114 -6.82 8.43 -4.83
CA ALA A 114 -6.65 8.12 -6.25
C ALA A 114 -7.08 6.67 -6.56
N ALA A 115 -7.36 5.84 -5.56
CA ALA A 115 -7.67 4.42 -5.69
C ALA A 115 -6.60 3.63 -6.46
N VAL A 116 -5.33 4.00 -6.29
CA VAL A 116 -4.19 3.36 -6.97
C VAL A 116 -3.29 2.65 -5.98
N HIS A 117 -2.40 1.78 -6.45
CA HIS A 117 -1.36 1.19 -5.60
C HIS A 117 -0.24 2.19 -5.31
N ARG A 118 0.26 2.16 -4.07
CA ARG A 118 1.41 2.96 -3.64
C ARG A 118 2.66 2.51 -4.38
N GLN A 119 3.31 3.41 -5.09
CA GLN A 119 4.65 3.17 -5.60
C GLN A 119 5.71 3.80 -4.70
N HIS A 120 6.71 2.99 -4.34
CA HIS A 120 7.77 3.42 -3.44
C HIS A 120 8.66 4.51 -4.07
N VAL A 121 8.85 5.59 -3.31
CA VAL A 121 9.88 6.61 -3.51
C VAL A 121 10.47 6.91 -2.14
N ASP A 122 11.76 6.63 -1.96
CA ASP A 122 12.50 6.96 -0.75
C ASP A 122 13.13 8.35 -0.80
N PHE A 123 13.57 8.83 0.37
CA PHE A 123 14.16 10.14 0.58
C PHE A 123 15.42 10.39 -0.28
N SER A 124 16.10 9.34 -0.75
CA SER A 124 17.32 9.43 -1.56
C SER A 124 17.07 9.39 -3.05
N ASN A 125 15.88 9.02 -3.51
CA ASN A 125 15.60 8.96 -4.93
C ASN A 125 15.69 10.35 -5.56
N ALA A 126 16.24 10.41 -6.78
CA ALA A 126 16.37 11.60 -7.58
C ALA A 126 15.05 11.92 -8.29
N VAL A 127 14.60 13.16 -8.15
CA VAL A 127 13.51 13.78 -8.92
C VAL A 127 14.15 14.72 -9.93
N SER A 128 13.84 14.54 -11.21
CA SER A 128 14.36 15.40 -12.28
C SER A 128 13.57 16.70 -12.35
N PHE A 129 14.25 17.83 -12.42
CA PHE A 129 13.66 19.15 -12.64
C PHE A 129 14.27 19.78 -13.88
N THR A 130 13.42 20.36 -14.73
CA THR A 130 13.90 21.39 -15.66
C THR A 130 14.42 22.59 -14.86
N ARG A 131 15.39 23.32 -15.41
CA ARG A 131 15.93 24.53 -14.75
C ARG A 131 14.84 25.55 -14.43
N ALA A 132 13.87 25.73 -15.33
CA ALA A 132 12.74 26.64 -15.13
C ALA A 132 11.84 26.19 -13.97
N ALA A 133 11.54 24.89 -13.86
CA ALA A 133 10.73 24.35 -12.77
C ALA A 133 11.44 24.50 -11.42
N LEU A 134 12.74 24.19 -11.35
CA LEU A 134 13.51 24.34 -10.11
C LEU A 134 13.56 25.81 -9.67
N ALA A 135 13.79 26.74 -10.61
CA ALA A 135 13.78 28.17 -10.33
C ALA A 135 12.40 28.67 -9.86
N ALA A 136 11.31 28.13 -10.42
CA ALA A 136 9.95 28.45 -9.98
C ALA A 136 9.68 27.98 -8.54
N VAL A 137 10.15 26.79 -8.19
CA VAL A 137 10.07 26.23 -6.84
C VAL A 137 10.89 27.04 -5.83
N GLU A 138 12.17 27.32 -6.14
CA GLU A 138 13.07 28.04 -5.23
C GLU A 138 12.70 29.53 -5.08
N GLY A 139 12.20 30.14 -6.16
CA GLY A 139 11.84 31.56 -6.21
C GLY A 139 10.41 31.88 -5.80
N GLY A 140 9.57 30.86 -5.53
CA GLY A 140 8.14 31.05 -5.25
C GLY A 140 7.35 31.65 -6.41
N GLY A 141 7.77 31.36 -7.65
CA GLY A 141 7.17 31.93 -8.86
C GLY A 141 5.73 31.41 -9.11
N PRO A 142 4.87 32.18 -9.79
CA PRO A 142 3.46 31.82 -10.04
C PRO A 142 3.28 30.77 -11.16
N GLY A 143 4.35 30.09 -11.54
CA GLY A 143 4.34 29.16 -12.66
C GLY A 143 3.60 27.88 -12.31
N GLU A 144 2.77 27.41 -13.23
CA GLU A 144 2.22 26.07 -13.16
C GLU A 144 3.34 25.04 -13.41
N LEU A 145 3.43 24.07 -12.51
CA LEU A 145 4.30 22.90 -12.58
C LEU A 145 3.51 21.69 -13.05
N VAL A 146 4.12 20.93 -13.94
CA VAL A 146 3.63 19.62 -14.41
C VAL A 146 4.65 18.58 -13.96
N LEU A 147 4.20 17.66 -13.11
CA LEU A 147 4.98 16.52 -12.66
C LEU A 147 4.53 15.32 -13.46
N HIS A 148 5.43 14.67 -14.17
CA HIS A 148 5.14 13.46 -14.94
C HIS A 148 5.98 12.31 -14.40
N ARG A 149 5.32 11.21 -14.02
CA ARG A 149 6.00 10.00 -13.57
C ARG A 149 6.23 9.05 -14.73
N ARG A 150 7.44 9.07 -15.28
CA ARG A 150 7.91 8.06 -16.23
C ARG A 150 8.42 6.82 -15.51
N ARG A 151 8.65 5.74 -16.26
CA ARG A 151 9.37 4.59 -15.74
C ARG A 151 10.79 5.02 -15.33
N PRO A 152 11.26 4.67 -14.11
CA PRO A 152 12.63 4.89 -13.69
C PRO A 152 13.62 4.29 -14.70
N SER A 153 14.70 5.01 -15.00
CA SER A 153 15.73 4.57 -15.95
C SER A 153 16.94 3.91 -15.30
N ALA A 154 17.13 4.08 -13.99
CA ALA A 154 18.25 3.55 -13.23
C ALA A 154 17.92 3.46 -11.73
N ASP A 155 18.76 2.74 -10.98
CA ASP A 155 18.67 2.68 -9.53
C ASP A 155 18.82 4.07 -8.91
N GLY A 156 17.90 4.44 -8.03
CA GLY A 156 17.84 5.76 -7.41
C GLY A 156 17.13 6.83 -8.25
N ASP A 157 16.70 6.55 -9.47
CA ASP A 157 15.78 7.42 -10.22
C ASP A 157 14.34 7.21 -9.72
N SER A 158 13.67 8.27 -9.28
CA SER A 158 12.25 8.18 -8.86
C SER A 158 11.29 8.01 -10.02
N GLY A 159 11.73 8.34 -11.25
CA GLY A 159 10.89 8.44 -12.43
C GLY A 159 10.10 9.75 -12.52
N TRP A 160 10.12 10.61 -11.49
CA TRP A 160 9.46 11.91 -11.53
C TRP A 160 10.26 12.95 -12.31
N VAL A 161 9.61 13.61 -13.24
CA VAL A 161 10.12 14.75 -14.00
C VAL A 161 9.22 15.94 -13.78
N VAL A 162 9.78 17.06 -13.34
CA VAL A 162 9.05 18.29 -13.03
C VAL A 162 9.44 19.38 -14.04
N ARG A 163 8.43 19.92 -14.72
CA ARG A 163 8.58 20.98 -15.72
C ARG A 163 7.59 22.11 -15.48
N THR A 164 7.84 23.27 -16.07
CA THR A 164 6.81 24.30 -16.17
C THR A 164 5.80 23.93 -17.26
N ALA A 165 4.54 24.36 -17.11
CA ALA A 165 3.51 24.10 -18.12
C ALA A 165 3.72 24.91 -19.41
N ASP A 166 4.38 26.07 -19.33
CA ASP A 166 4.69 26.93 -20.48
C ASP A 166 6.11 26.66 -21.02
N PRO A 167 6.24 26.00 -22.19
CA PRO A 167 7.54 25.71 -22.80
C PRO A 167 8.28 26.98 -23.28
N SER A 168 7.62 28.14 -23.34
CA SER A 168 8.27 29.39 -23.75
C SER A 168 9.18 30.00 -22.66
N THR A 169 9.16 29.46 -21.44
CA THR A 169 9.90 29.98 -20.28
C THR A 169 11.32 29.42 -20.10
N GLY A 170 11.79 28.54 -20.98
CA GLY A 170 13.18 28.08 -21.02
C GLY A 170 13.43 27.07 -22.14
N SER A 171 14.57 27.16 -22.81
CA SER A 171 14.93 26.23 -23.90
C SER A 171 14.99 24.77 -23.41
N ASP A 172 14.29 23.87 -24.09
CA ASP A 172 14.24 22.40 -23.91
C ASP A 172 15.60 21.66 -24.07
N ASP A 173 16.73 22.37 -24.14
CA ASP A 173 18.05 21.83 -24.53
C ASP A 173 19.10 21.85 -23.39
N VAL A 174 18.69 21.73 -22.12
CA VAL A 174 19.63 21.64 -20.99
C VAL A 174 19.30 20.45 -20.10
N GLU A 175 20.35 19.69 -19.77
CA GLU A 175 20.38 18.56 -18.83
C GLU A 175 19.49 18.79 -17.59
N ASP A 176 18.60 17.84 -17.31
CA ASP A 176 17.73 17.86 -16.13
C ASP A 176 18.56 18.00 -14.84
N ILE A 177 18.07 18.81 -13.91
CA ILE A 177 18.68 18.97 -12.59
C ILE A 177 18.05 17.95 -11.66
N HIS A 178 18.87 17.08 -11.08
CA HIS A 178 18.40 16.08 -10.11
C HIS A 178 18.36 16.66 -8.69
N VAL A 179 17.19 16.58 -8.07
CA VAL A 179 16.95 16.96 -6.67
C VAL A 179 16.53 15.72 -5.90
N THR A 180 17.14 15.44 -4.76
CA THR A 180 16.71 14.30 -3.93
C THR A 180 15.30 14.53 -3.38
N ALA A 181 14.48 13.49 -3.35
CA ALA A 181 13.11 13.56 -2.86
C ALA A 181 13.05 14.12 -1.43
N GLY A 182 13.99 13.74 -0.56
CA GLY A 182 14.09 14.28 0.80
C GLY A 182 14.29 15.81 0.85
N ARG A 183 15.01 16.41 -0.12
CA ARG A 183 15.17 17.87 -0.19
C ARG A 183 13.86 18.58 -0.54
N LEU A 184 12.94 17.91 -1.26
CA LEU A 184 11.63 18.47 -1.59
C LEU A 184 10.76 18.72 -0.35
N VAL A 185 10.97 18.00 0.74
CA VAL A 185 10.24 18.22 2.01
C VAL A 185 10.46 19.64 2.56
N ASP A 186 11.59 20.25 2.23
CA ASP A 186 11.93 21.62 2.58
C ASP A 186 11.60 22.62 1.46
N VAL A 187 12.08 22.36 0.24
CA VAL A 187 12.01 23.35 -0.85
C VAL A 187 10.66 23.36 -1.57
N ALA A 188 9.95 22.22 -1.58
CA ALA A 188 8.71 22.03 -2.32
C ALA A 188 7.75 21.04 -1.61
N PRO A 189 7.40 21.26 -0.33
CA PRO A 189 6.63 20.29 0.45
C PRO A 189 5.28 19.94 -0.21
N HIS A 190 4.70 20.87 -0.96
CA HIS A 190 3.46 20.67 -1.69
C HIS A 190 3.53 19.63 -2.82
N LEU A 191 4.73 19.19 -3.23
CA LEU A 191 4.92 18.12 -4.24
C LEU A 191 5.07 16.72 -3.64
N VAL A 192 5.49 16.64 -2.38
CA VAL A 192 5.84 15.38 -1.69
C VAL A 192 4.68 14.37 -1.59
N PRO A 193 3.42 14.79 -1.32
CA PRO A 193 2.29 13.87 -1.23
C PRO A 193 2.10 13.01 -2.48
N TYR A 194 2.44 13.55 -3.65
CA TYR A 194 2.19 12.89 -4.93
C TYR A 194 3.27 11.91 -5.35
N LEU A 195 4.44 11.93 -4.68
CA LEU A 195 5.59 11.12 -5.11
C LEU A 195 5.29 9.60 -5.06
N ALA A 196 4.27 9.20 -4.30
CA ALA A 196 3.81 7.83 -4.19
C ALA A 196 2.85 7.37 -5.32
N LEU A 197 2.35 8.28 -6.17
CA LEU A 197 1.40 7.95 -7.26
C LEU A 197 2.08 7.20 -8.41
N PRO A 198 1.44 6.24 -9.09
CA PRO A 198 2.09 5.29 -9.99
C PRO A 198 2.69 5.90 -11.26
N VAL A 199 3.55 5.13 -11.93
CA VAL A 199 4.07 5.45 -13.28
C VAL A 199 2.91 5.66 -14.25
N GLY A 200 3.06 6.65 -15.13
CA GLY A 200 2.00 7.13 -16.03
C GLY A 200 1.17 8.25 -15.41
N THR A 201 1.40 8.61 -14.14
CA THR A 201 0.70 9.73 -13.52
C THR A 201 1.27 11.07 -13.97
N VAL A 202 0.40 12.02 -14.26
CA VAL A 202 0.70 13.45 -14.39
C VAL A 202 -0.03 14.21 -13.29
N VAL A 203 0.69 15.05 -12.56
CA VAL A 203 0.14 15.96 -11.55
C VAL A 203 0.38 17.40 -12.00
N ARG A 204 -0.64 18.25 -11.85
CA ARG A 204 -0.52 19.69 -12.10
C ARG A 204 -0.64 20.45 -10.80
N VAL A 205 0.24 21.43 -10.62
CA VAL A 205 0.27 22.30 -9.44
C VAL A 205 0.48 23.73 -9.91
N ALA A 206 -0.26 24.70 -9.39
CA ALA A 206 0.02 26.12 -9.61
C ALA A 206 0.04 26.86 -8.28
N GLU A 207 1.05 27.70 -8.07
CA GLU A 207 1.19 28.50 -6.84
C GLU A 207 1.17 27.64 -5.56
N GLY A 208 1.72 26.43 -5.62
CA GLY A 208 1.70 25.46 -4.53
C GLY A 208 0.35 24.79 -4.28
N ARG A 209 -0.67 25.07 -5.11
CA ARG A 209 -2.00 24.44 -5.04
C ARG A 209 -2.09 23.31 -6.05
N PHE A 210 -2.72 22.21 -5.62
CA PHE A 210 -3.07 21.10 -6.49
C PHE A 210 -4.12 21.52 -7.52
N LEU A 211 -3.96 21.06 -8.76
CA LEU A 211 -4.93 21.29 -9.84
C LEU A 211 -5.57 19.98 -10.34
N GLY A 212 -5.06 18.84 -9.90
CA GLY A 212 -5.52 17.52 -10.31
C GLY A 212 -4.37 16.55 -10.64
N ALA A 213 -4.73 15.28 -10.72
CA ALA A 213 -3.87 14.21 -11.18
C ALA A 213 -4.58 13.37 -12.25
N TRP A 214 -3.84 12.93 -13.25
CA TRP A 214 -4.33 12.12 -14.36
C TRP A 214 -3.42 10.94 -14.60
N TRP A 215 -3.98 9.81 -14.99
CA TRP A 215 -3.25 8.74 -15.61
C TRP A 215 -3.22 8.99 -17.12
N THR A 216 -2.02 8.98 -17.70
CA THR A 216 -1.81 9.17 -19.13
C THR A 216 -0.90 8.11 -19.73
N ALA A 217 -1.23 7.73 -20.96
CA ALA A 217 -0.34 6.93 -21.80
C ALA A 217 0.74 7.79 -22.48
N SER A 218 0.69 9.13 -22.37
CA SER A 218 1.64 10.01 -23.03
C SER A 218 3.03 9.93 -22.39
N LYS A 219 4.06 9.73 -23.24
CA LYS A 219 5.46 9.67 -22.79
C LYS A 219 6.02 11.02 -22.35
N ASP A 220 5.43 12.10 -22.82
CA ASP A 220 5.87 13.46 -22.52
C ASP A 220 5.00 14.12 -21.43
N GLY A 221 4.04 13.40 -20.84
CA GLY A 221 3.14 13.92 -19.81
C GLY A 221 2.11 14.94 -20.30
N THR A 222 1.84 15.00 -21.61
CA THR A 222 0.73 15.79 -22.17
C THR A 222 -0.61 15.16 -21.81
N ILE A 223 -1.51 15.96 -21.23
CA ILE A 223 -2.87 15.54 -20.89
C ILE A 223 -3.82 15.86 -22.05
N THR A 224 -4.68 14.92 -22.37
CA THR A 224 -5.69 14.93 -23.42
C THR A 224 -7.06 14.63 -22.83
N ALA A 225 -8.12 14.88 -23.60
CA ALA A 225 -9.49 14.56 -23.17
C ALA A 225 -9.76 13.04 -23.01
N ALA A 226 -8.84 12.18 -23.45
CA ALA A 226 -8.95 10.73 -23.34
C ALA A 226 -8.25 10.17 -22.08
N ASP A 227 -7.48 11.00 -21.36
CA ASP A 227 -6.75 10.56 -20.18
C ASP A 227 -7.69 10.45 -18.96
N HIS A 228 -7.40 9.48 -18.09
CA HIS A 228 -8.23 9.17 -16.94
C HIS A 228 -7.88 10.11 -15.78
N GLN A 229 -8.86 10.83 -15.25
CA GLN A 229 -8.63 11.68 -14.08
C GLN A 229 -8.58 10.83 -12.81
N LEU A 230 -7.42 10.82 -12.16
CA LEU A 230 -7.21 10.12 -10.88
C LEU A 230 -7.69 10.96 -9.71
N LEU A 231 -7.49 12.28 -9.77
CA LEU A 231 -7.88 13.22 -8.71
C LEU A 231 -8.32 14.54 -9.35
N ASP A 232 -9.44 15.11 -8.89
CA ASP A 232 -9.89 16.47 -9.25
C ASP A 232 -9.09 17.55 -8.52
N GLU A 233 -9.39 18.83 -8.77
CA GLU A 233 -8.66 19.96 -8.16
C GLU A 233 -8.79 20.01 -6.63
N GLU A 234 -9.80 19.35 -6.07
CA GLU A 234 -10.01 19.20 -4.64
C GLU A 234 -9.44 17.89 -4.08
N GLY A 235 -8.83 17.04 -4.92
CA GLY A 235 -8.25 15.76 -4.52
C GLY A 235 -9.26 14.62 -4.42
N HIS A 236 -10.41 14.71 -5.08
CA HIS A 236 -11.39 13.63 -5.15
C HIS A 236 -11.06 12.71 -6.33
N GLY A 237 -10.91 11.41 -6.09
CA GLY A 237 -10.81 10.43 -7.18
C GLY A 237 -12.15 9.96 -7.73
N PRO A 238 -12.15 9.06 -8.73
CA PRO A 238 -13.36 8.56 -9.38
C PRO A 238 -14.36 7.84 -8.45
N GLY A 239 -13.97 7.55 -7.19
CA GLY A 239 -14.85 7.06 -6.12
C GLY A 239 -15.39 8.13 -5.16
N ALA A 240 -14.88 9.37 -5.18
CA ALA A 240 -15.20 10.39 -4.19
C ALA A 240 -16.44 11.20 -4.60
N ARG A 241 -17.51 11.10 -3.82
CA ARG A 241 -18.65 12.03 -3.90
C ARG A 241 -18.23 13.36 -3.29
N ARG A 242 -18.50 14.47 -4.00
CA ARG A 242 -18.33 15.85 -3.50
C ARG A 242 -18.96 16.01 -2.12
N GLY A 243 -18.11 16.07 -1.10
CA GLY A 243 -18.45 16.35 0.29
C GLY A 243 -17.60 15.50 1.25
N ASP A 244 -16.90 16.19 2.16
CA ASP A 244 -16.26 15.67 3.38
C ASP A 244 -14.86 15.03 3.22
N ASP A 245 -13.97 14.92 4.21
CA ASP A 245 -13.52 15.74 5.33
C ASP A 245 -12.16 15.16 5.81
N ALA A 246 -11.46 15.83 6.74
CA ALA A 246 -10.09 15.51 7.20
C ALA A 246 -9.80 14.01 7.33
N ALA A 247 -8.65 13.50 6.82
CA ALA A 247 -8.21 12.09 6.80
C ALA A 247 -9.19 11.21 7.58
N PRO A 248 -10.15 10.58 6.89
CA PRO A 248 -11.52 10.51 7.37
C PRO A 248 -11.55 10.01 8.80
N ALA A 249 -12.05 10.85 9.70
CA ALA A 249 -12.52 10.39 11.00
C ALA A 249 -13.39 9.17 10.71
N ARG A 250 -12.95 7.99 11.18
CA ARG A 250 -13.67 6.74 10.95
C ARG A 250 -15.13 6.98 11.29
N THR A 251 -16.02 6.64 10.37
CA THR A 251 -17.45 6.75 10.66
C THR A 251 -17.85 5.57 11.53
N THR A 252 -18.69 5.83 12.53
CA THR A 252 -19.32 4.78 13.33
C THR A 252 -20.66 4.45 12.71
N VAL A 253 -20.84 3.18 12.34
CA VAL A 253 -22.12 2.65 11.86
C VAL A 253 -22.72 1.82 12.99
N GLU A 254 -24.00 2.04 13.27
CA GLU A 254 -24.71 1.37 14.35
C GLU A 254 -26.03 0.80 13.86
N ARG A 255 -26.38 -0.38 14.40
CA ARG A 255 -27.66 -1.03 14.13
C ARG A 255 -28.20 -1.65 15.40
N VAL A 256 -29.45 -1.33 15.73
CA VAL A 256 -30.15 -1.95 16.86
C VAL A 256 -30.86 -3.21 16.39
N SER A 257 -30.57 -4.34 17.03
CA SER A 257 -31.24 -5.63 16.78
C SER A 257 -31.47 -6.37 18.11
N GLU A 258 -32.67 -6.94 18.29
CA GLU A 258 -33.04 -7.70 19.49
C GLU A 258 -32.77 -6.99 20.84
N GLY A 259 -32.74 -5.65 20.86
CA GLY A 259 -32.45 -4.86 22.06
C GLY A 259 -30.97 -4.65 22.37
N VAL A 260 -30.08 -5.10 21.48
CA VAL A 260 -28.63 -4.88 21.52
C VAL A 260 -28.24 -3.95 20.36
N THR A 261 -27.28 -3.05 20.60
CA THR A 261 -26.69 -2.20 19.55
C THR A 261 -25.44 -2.85 19.00
N LEU A 262 -25.45 -3.22 17.73
CA LEU A 262 -24.25 -3.61 17.00
C LEU A 262 -23.54 -2.34 16.51
N ARG A 263 -22.24 -2.23 16.73
CA ARG A 263 -21.44 -1.05 16.36
C ARG A 263 -20.19 -1.45 15.62
N VAL A 264 -19.80 -0.63 14.65
CA VAL A 264 -18.58 -0.81 13.87
C VAL A 264 -17.98 0.52 13.45
N ARG A 265 -16.66 0.58 13.24
CA ARG A 265 -15.97 1.73 12.64
C ARG A 265 -15.45 1.35 11.25
N ALA A 266 -15.55 2.26 10.30
CA ALA A 266 -14.99 2.08 8.96
C ALA A 266 -14.70 3.43 8.28
N HIS A 267 -14.00 3.38 7.16
CA HIS A 267 -13.93 4.52 6.24
C HIS A 267 -15.34 4.89 5.74
N PRO A 268 -15.69 6.18 5.62
CA PRO A 268 -17.02 6.63 5.18
C PRO A 268 -17.51 6.01 3.87
N ASP A 269 -16.62 5.86 2.89
CA ASP A 269 -16.95 5.25 1.58
C ASP A 269 -17.34 3.77 1.67
N LEU A 270 -16.99 3.11 2.77
CA LEU A 270 -17.30 1.70 3.04
C LEU A 270 -18.50 1.54 3.97
N ALA A 271 -19.15 2.63 4.40
CA ALA A 271 -20.27 2.58 5.34
C ALA A 271 -21.41 1.66 4.87
N GLY A 272 -21.65 1.59 3.55
CA GLY A 272 -22.64 0.67 2.98
C GLY A 272 -22.26 -0.81 3.14
N LEU A 273 -20.97 -1.15 3.01
CA LEU A 273 -20.49 -2.52 3.26
C LEU A 273 -20.49 -2.82 4.75
N ALA A 274 -20.09 -1.86 5.60
CA ALA A 274 -20.15 -1.99 7.05
C ALA A 274 -21.60 -2.24 7.54
N GLU A 275 -22.59 -1.52 7.00
CA GLU A 275 -24.01 -1.78 7.29
C GLU A 275 -24.43 -3.19 6.86
N ALA A 276 -23.95 -3.68 5.72
CA ALA A 276 -24.25 -5.03 5.25
C ALA A 276 -23.71 -6.10 6.23
N VAL A 277 -22.55 -5.89 6.84
CA VAL A 277 -22.01 -6.76 7.89
C VAL A 277 -22.92 -6.74 9.14
N LEU A 278 -23.37 -5.55 9.58
CA LEU A 278 -24.30 -5.42 10.72
C LEU A 278 -25.63 -6.12 10.45
N VAL A 279 -26.16 -6.00 9.23
CA VAL A 279 -27.37 -6.73 8.78
C VAL A 279 -27.12 -8.24 8.81
N GLY A 280 -25.96 -8.70 8.32
CA GLY A 280 -25.60 -10.12 8.32
C GLY A 280 -25.61 -10.73 9.72
N PHE A 281 -25.10 -10.04 10.73
CA PHE A 281 -25.24 -10.48 12.13
C PHE A 281 -26.68 -10.45 12.61
N ALA A 282 -27.41 -9.34 12.37
CA ALA A 282 -28.79 -9.18 12.81
C ALA A 282 -29.73 -10.24 12.24
N ASP A 283 -29.50 -10.68 11.00
CA ASP A 283 -30.32 -11.68 10.32
C ASP A 283 -29.85 -13.12 10.57
N GLY A 284 -28.54 -13.31 10.81
CA GLY A 284 -27.89 -14.63 10.86
C GLY A 284 -27.62 -15.19 12.25
N ALA A 285 -27.40 -14.34 13.27
CA ALA A 285 -27.02 -14.76 14.61
C ALA A 285 -28.16 -14.53 15.61
N SER A 286 -28.76 -15.61 16.11
CA SER A 286 -29.69 -15.57 17.24
C SER A 286 -29.32 -16.67 18.26
N PRO A 287 -28.98 -16.33 19.51
CA PRO A 287 -28.92 -14.97 20.08
C PRO A 287 -27.63 -14.21 19.68
N LEU A 288 -27.72 -12.87 19.60
CA LEU A 288 -26.56 -11.99 19.42
C LEU A 288 -25.72 -11.93 20.71
N THR A 289 -24.66 -12.72 20.78
CA THR A 289 -23.73 -12.73 21.91
C THR A 289 -22.28 -12.53 21.46
N ALA A 290 -21.41 -12.06 22.37
CA ALA A 290 -19.98 -12.03 22.14
C ALA A 290 -19.46 -13.41 21.70
N GLY A 291 -18.52 -13.42 20.76
CA GLY A 291 -17.99 -14.62 20.11
C GLY A 291 -18.82 -15.13 18.92
N SER A 292 -20.01 -14.58 18.65
CA SER A 292 -20.75 -14.88 17.42
C SER A 292 -19.91 -14.52 16.20
N ARG A 293 -19.99 -15.34 15.14
CA ARG A 293 -19.17 -15.18 13.94
C ARG A 293 -20.04 -15.02 12.70
N LEU A 294 -19.56 -14.20 11.78
CA LEU A 294 -20.11 -14.04 10.44
C LEU A 294 -18.98 -14.25 9.43
N GLU A 295 -19.07 -15.33 8.65
CA GLU A 295 -18.11 -15.60 7.58
C GLU A 295 -18.45 -14.78 6.34
N SER A 296 -17.44 -14.14 5.76
CA SER A 296 -17.50 -13.45 4.47
C SER A 296 -16.62 -14.18 3.44
N SER A 297 -16.39 -13.54 2.28
CA SER A 297 -15.46 -14.05 1.27
C SER A 297 -13.98 -13.89 1.64
N TYR A 298 -13.62 -12.98 2.56
CA TYR A 298 -12.23 -12.73 2.91
C TYR A 298 -11.97 -12.85 4.41
N VAL A 299 -12.79 -12.23 5.26
CA VAL A 299 -12.59 -12.32 6.72
C VAL A 299 -13.74 -13.00 7.45
N THR A 300 -13.45 -13.51 8.63
CA THR A 300 -14.48 -13.91 9.59
C THR A 300 -14.65 -12.78 10.60
N TYR A 301 -15.78 -12.08 10.53
CA TYR A 301 -16.14 -11.06 11.50
C TYR A 301 -16.60 -11.72 12.81
N SER A 302 -16.39 -11.05 13.93
CA SER A 302 -16.83 -11.50 15.25
C SER A 302 -17.48 -10.41 16.07
N LEU A 303 -18.39 -10.78 16.99
CA LEU A 303 -18.91 -9.87 18.00
C LEU A 303 -18.00 -9.87 19.24
N ALA A 304 -17.63 -8.70 19.73
CA ALA A 304 -16.91 -8.47 20.97
C ALA A 304 -17.73 -7.62 21.94
N GLU A 305 -17.51 -7.80 23.24
CA GLU A 305 -18.14 -6.95 24.26
C GLU A 305 -17.56 -5.53 24.21
N SER A 306 -18.44 -4.55 24.43
CA SER A 306 -18.04 -3.17 24.72
C SER A 306 -18.06 -2.91 26.23
N ASP A 307 -17.51 -1.78 26.66
CA ASP A 307 -17.68 -1.29 28.04
C ASP A 307 -19.16 -1.00 28.38
N ASP A 308 -20.00 -0.81 27.36
CA ASP A 308 -21.45 -0.72 27.48
C ASP A 308 -22.07 -2.10 27.20
N GLU A 309 -22.68 -2.72 28.22
CA GLU A 309 -23.31 -4.04 28.14
C GLU A 309 -24.47 -4.11 27.11
N SER A 310 -24.97 -2.97 26.64
CA SER A 310 -25.99 -2.90 25.58
C SER A 310 -25.41 -2.80 24.16
N VAL A 311 -24.08 -2.77 24.04
CA VAL A 311 -23.36 -2.61 22.77
C VAL A 311 -22.43 -3.80 22.52
N LEU A 312 -22.55 -4.40 21.33
CA LEU A 312 -21.57 -5.34 20.81
C LEU A 312 -20.79 -4.70 19.66
N LEU A 313 -19.48 -4.78 19.71
CA LEU A 313 -18.60 -4.32 18.64
C LEU A 313 -18.46 -5.44 17.60
N VAL A 314 -18.61 -5.10 16.32
CA VAL A 314 -18.18 -5.99 15.24
C VAL A 314 -16.69 -5.79 15.00
N THR A 315 -15.93 -6.87 15.07
CA THR A 315 -14.48 -6.86 14.88
C THR A 315 -14.06 -7.79 13.74
N ALA A 316 -12.90 -7.50 13.16
CA ALA A 316 -12.16 -8.36 12.23
C ALA A 316 -10.71 -8.50 12.72
N PRO A 317 -9.88 -9.42 12.16
CA PRO A 317 -8.44 -9.40 12.42
C PRO A 317 -7.85 -8.00 12.22
N ASP A 318 -6.87 -7.63 13.03
CA ASP A 318 -6.26 -6.30 12.94
C ASP A 318 -5.17 -6.25 11.85
N PHE A 319 -5.49 -5.67 10.70
CA PHE A 319 -4.58 -5.58 9.55
C PHE A 319 -3.58 -4.41 9.64
N SER A 320 -3.50 -3.69 10.76
CA SER A 320 -2.55 -2.57 10.91
C SER A 320 -1.09 -3.01 10.88
N SER A 321 -0.81 -4.27 11.25
CA SER A 321 0.49 -4.90 11.06
C SER A 321 0.43 -6.43 11.21
N PRO A 322 1.46 -7.17 10.76
CA PRO A 322 1.55 -8.62 10.97
C PRO A 322 1.45 -9.06 12.43
N SER A 323 1.98 -8.26 13.37
CA SER A 323 1.86 -8.55 14.81
C SER A 323 0.43 -8.33 15.31
N ALA A 324 -0.20 -7.21 14.94
CA ALA A 324 -1.57 -6.92 15.33
C ALA A 324 -2.53 -7.99 14.78
N TYR A 325 -2.30 -8.44 13.54
CA TYR A 325 -3.08 -9.50 12.91
C TYR A 325 -3.03 -10.81 13.70
N ARG A 326 -1.84 -11.21 14.18
CA ARG A 326 -1.67 -12.44 14.96
C ARG A 326 -2.24 -12.35 16.38
N GLU A 327 -2.22 -11.16 16.97
CA GLU A 327 -2.47 -10.96 18.40
C GLU A 327 -3.88 -10.47 18.71
N GLY A 328 -4.60 -9.89 17.75
CA GLY A 328 -5.81 -9.16 18.05
C GLY A 328 -6.80 -8.98 16.91
N THR A 329 -7.88 -8.29 17.28
CA THR A 329 -8.96 -7.89 16.39
C THR A 329 -9.21 -6.41 16.53
N SER A 330 -9.64 -5.75 15.46
CA SER A 330 -10.00 -4.34 15.42
C SER A 330 -11.48 -4.17 15.12
N ASP A 331 -12.12 -3.17 15.75
CA ASP A 331 -13.46 -2.69 15.40
C ASP A 331 -13.44 -1.67 14.25
N ASP A 332 -12.24 -1.31 13.75
CA ASP A 332 -12.04 -0.60 12.48
C ASP A 332 -11.92 -1.61 11.33
N LEU A 333 -13.02 -1.82 10.61
CA LEU A 333 -13.10 -2.80 9.53
C LEU A 333 -12.58 -2.30 8.19
N THR A 334 -11.97 -1.10 8.13
CA THR A 334 -11.61 -0.46 6.88
C THR A 334 -10.78 -1.37 5.98
N ALA A 335 -9.64 -1.87 6.45
CA ALA A 335 -8.73 -2.69 5.65
C ALA A 335 -9.36 -4.02 5.19
N ALA A 336 -10.24 -4.60 6.01
CA ALA A 336 -10.96 -5.83 5.64
C ALA A 336 -11.97 -5.57 4.51
N LEU A 337 -12.76 -4.51 4.66
CA LEU A 337 -13.80 -4.13 3.70
C LEU A 337 -13.22 -3.63 2.37
N GLU A 338 -12.07 -2.94 2.41
CA GLU A 338 -11.34 -2.50 1.21
C GLU A 338 -10.92 -3.70 0.37
N VAL A 339 -10.25 -4.68 0.99
CA VAL A 339 -9.80 -5.88 0.26
C VAL A 339 -10.98 -6.67 -0.30
N GLU A 340 -12.09 -6.81 0.44
CA GLU A 340 -13.29 -7.46 -0.09
C GLU A 340 -13.87 -6.72 -1.31
N ALA A 341 -13.95 -5.40 -1.22
CA ALA A 341 -14.45 -4.57 -2.32
C ALA A 341 -13.54 -4.66 -3.55
N GLU A 342 -12.22 -4.63 -3.34
CA GLU A 342 -11.21 -4.74 -4.39
C GLU A 342 -11.21 -6.10 -5.05
N GLN A 343 -11.25 -7.18 -4.27
CA GLN A 343 -11.34 -8.55 -4.79
C GLN A 343 -12.60 -8.73 -5.67
N ALA A 344 -13.75 -8.23 -5.20
CA ALA A 344 -14.99 -8.28 -5.96
C ALA A 344 -14.93 -7.43 -7.24
N ALA A 345 -14.33 -6.23 -7.18
CA ALA A 345 -14.14 -5.38 -8.35
C ALA A 345 -13.18 -6.02 -9.37
N LEU A 346 -12.09 -6.60 -8.89
CA LEU A 346 -11.04 -7.19 -9.70
C LEU A 346 -11.51 -8.47 -10.40
N ALA A 347 -12.22 -9.36 -9.71
CA ALA A 347 -12.84 -10.54 -10.32
C ALA A 347 -13.83 -10.18 -11.42
N ARG A 348 -14.70 -9.18 -11.17
CA ARG A 348 -15.62 -8.66 -12.20
C ARG A 348 -14.89 -8.10 -13.41
N ARG A 349 -13.83 -7.32 -13.20
CA ARG A 349 -13.01 -6.75 -14.28
C ARG A 349 -12.32 -7.83 -15.11
N ALA A 350 -11.84 -8.88 -14.45
CA ALA A 350 -11.23 -10.04 -15.10
C ALA A 350 -12.24 -10.96 -15.82
N GLY A 351 -13.54 -10.74 -15.63
CA GLY A 351 -14.60 -11.59 -16.17
C GLY A 351 -14.48 -13.03 -15.64
N VAL A 352 -14.13 -13.18 -14.36
CA VAL A 352 -14.02 -14.47 -13.67
C VAL A 352 -14.99 -14.53 -12.50
N GLU A 353 -15.41 -15.75 -12.16
CA GLU A 353 -16.04 -16.00 -10.87
C GLU A 353 -14.96 -15.97 -9.78
N PRO A 354 -15.16 -15.24 -8.68
CA PRO A 354 -14.20 -15.20 -7.59
C PRO A 354 -14.15 -16.53 -6.84
N GLU A 355 -12.94 -16.97 -6.50
CA GLU A 355 -12.67 -18.13 -5.64
C GLU A 355 -12.11 -17.64 -4.28
N PRO A 356 -12.95 -17.61 -3.23
CA PRO A 356 -12.59 -17.03 -1.94
C PRO A 356 -11.33 -17.61 -1.32
N VAL A 357 -10.46 -16.73 -0.83
CA VAL A 357 -9.31 -17.04 0.02
C VAL A 357 -9.52 -16.27 1.31
N LEU A 358 -9.63 -16.96 2.43
CA LEU A 358 -9.79 -16.30 3.72
C LEU A 358 -8.46 -15.69 4.16
N ALA A 359 -8.50 -14.63 4.96
CA ALA A 359 -7.32 -14.02 5.56
C ALA A 359 -6.49 -15.05 6.36
N SER A 360 -7.15 -16.05 6.95
CA SER A 360 -6.51 -17.16 7.68
C SER A 360 -6.02 -18.32 6.80
N ASP A 361 -6.19 -18.25 5.48
CA ASP A 361 -5.62 -19.24 4.58
C ASP A 361 -4.13 -18.97 4.38
N VAL A 362 -3.34 -20.03 4.26
CA VAL A 362 -1.89 -19.90 4.07
C VAL A 362 -1.52 -19.72 2.62
N ILE A 363 -0.60 -18.78 2.39
CA ILE A 363 0.11 -18.52 1.15
C ILE A 363 1.53 -19.08 1.30
N ALA A 364 1.98 -19.84 0.30
CA ALA A 364 3.35 -20.27 0.21
C ALA A 364 4.19 -19.13 -0.36
N ILE A 365 5.24 -18.69 0.34
CA ILE A 365 6.11 -17.60 -0.13
C ILE A 365 7.57 -17.97 0.05
N GLN A 366 8.42 -17.68 -0.94
CA GLN A 366 9.86 -17.81 -0.79
C GLN A 366 10.38 -16.84 0.27
N GLN A 367 11.26 -17.29 1.16
CA GLN A 367 11.85 -16.45 2.20
C GLN A 367 12.49 -15.18 1.63
N GLY A 368 13.14 -15.26 0.45
CA GLY A 368 13.69 -14.08 -0.21
C GLY A 368 12.63 -13.07 -0.64
N ALA A 369 11.47 -13.54 -1.10
CA ALA A 369 10.36 -12.66 -1.47
C ALA A 369 9.75 -12.01 -0.21
N LEU A 370 9.53 -12.79 0.85
CA LEU A 370 9.05 -12.27 2.14
C LEU A 370 10.02 -11.25 2.74
N ASP A 371 11.33 -11.53 2.69
CA ASP A 371 12.37 -10.60 3.10
C ASP A 371 12.28 -9.31 2.26
N ASP A 372 12.18 -9.41 0.93
CA ASP A 372 12.11 -8.23 0.07
C ASP A 372 10.85 -7.38 0.35
N LEU A 373 9.69 -7.99 0.62
CA LEU A 373 8.46 -7.28 1.04
C LEU A 373 8.63 -6.59 2.40
N THR A 374 9.13 -7.35 3.38
CA THR A 374 9.42 -6.85 4.75
C THR A 374 10.46 -5.72 4.73
N HIS A 375 11.28 -5.63 3.68
CA HIS A 375 12.27 -4.56 3.49
C HIS A 375 11.87 -3.55 2.39
N HIS A 376 10.65 -3.65 1.82
CA HIS A 376 10.14 -2.85 0.68
C HIS A 376 11.16 -2.66 -0.44
N ARG A 377 11.86 -3.73 -0.79
CA ARG A 377 12.78 -3.70 -1.91
C ARG A 377 11.99 -3.78 -3.21
N LEU A 378 12.27 -2.86 -4.11
CA LEU A 378 11.72 -2.90 -5.47
C LEU A 378 12.31 -4.10 -6.22
N THR A 379 11.57 -5.21 -6.25
CA THR A 379 11.93 -6.40 -7.03
C THR A 379 10.76 -6.84 -7.89
N SER A 380 10.98 -7.92 -8.65
CA SER A 380 9.92 -8.61 -9.37
C SER A 380 9.42 -9.79 -8.54
N TYR A 381 8.14 -10.08 -8.64
CA TYR A 381 7.52 -11.24 -8.00
C TYR A 381 6.73 -12.01 -9.04
N VAL A 382 6.68 -13.34 -8.89
CA VAL A 382 5.74 -14.19 -9.61
C VAL A 382 4.81 -14.78 -8.57
N MET A 383 3.51 -14.64 -8.80
CA MET A 383 2.46 -15.17 -7.96
C MET A 383 1.57 -16.08 -8.78
N GLU A 384 1.47 -17.34 -8.37
CA GLU A 384 0.75 -18.39 -9.10
C GLU A 384 -0.25 -19.08 -8.18
N ARG A 385 -1.43 -19.42 -8.71
CA ARG A 385 -2.45 -20.17 -7.99
C ARG A 385 -2.62 -21.55 -8.58
N GLU A 386 -2.20 -22.57 -7.85
CA GLU A 386 -2.38 -23.96 -8.23
C GLU A 386 -3.44 -24.63 -7.34
N ALA A 387 -4.14 -25.63 -7.87
CA ALA A 387 -4.99 -26.46 -7.04
C ALA A 387 -4.11 -27.25 -6.05
N PRO A 388 -4.44 -27.25 -4.75
CA PRO A 388 -3.77 -28.15 -3.81
C PRO A 388 -3.90 -29.60 -4.29
N ALA A 389 -2.83 -30.37 -4.19
CA ALA A 389 -2.91 -31.80 -4.50
C ALA A 389 -3.96 -32.47 -3.59
N PRO A 390 -4.74 -33.44 -4.09
CA PRO A 390 -5.78 -34.10 -3.29
C PRO A 390 -5.21 -34.64 -1.98
N GLY A 391 -5.83 -34.26 -0.85
CA GLY A 391 -5.38 -34.63 0.49
C GLY A 391 -4.25 -33.76 1.07
N SER A 392 -3.91 -32.65 0.43
CA SER A 392 -2.95 -31.64 0.91
C SER A 392 -3.56 -30.26 1.16
N GLU A 393 -4.89 -30.18 1.19
CA GLU A 393 -5.66 -28.94 1.32
C GLU A 393 -5.37 -28.21 2.65
N TYR A 394 -4.86 -28.93 3.64
CA TYR A 394 -4.55 -28.42 4.97
C TYR A 394 -3.09 -28.71 5.36
N LEU A 395 -2.50 -27.77 6.09
CA LEU A 395 -1.24 -27.96 6.82
C LEU A 395 -1.45 -28.89 8.03
N ALA A 396 -0.34 -29.33 8.63
CA ALA A 396 -0.35 -30.22 9.79
C ALA A 396 -0.99 -29.58 11.04
N ASP A 397 -1.01 -28.25 11.13
CA ASP A 397 -1.66 -27.47 12.18
C ASP A 397 -3.15 -27.18 11.89
N GLY A 398 -3.67 -27.63 10.75
CA GLY A 398 -5.05 -27.44 10.33
C GLY A 398 -5.31 -26.16 9.53
N ALA A 399 -4.29 -25.34 9.25
CA ALA A 399 -4.45 -24.17 8.40
C ALA A 399 -4.73 -24.57 6.94
N ARG A 400 -5.71 -23.93 6.30
CA ARG A 400 -6.10 -24.24 4.92
C ARG A 400 -5.12 -23.61 3.94
N ARG A 401 -4.66 -24.36 2.94
CA ARG A 401 -3.85 -23.83 1.84
C ARG A 401 -4.73 -23.06 0.87
N SER A 402 -4.32 -21.84 0.53
CA SER A 402 -5.00 -21.01 -0.47
C SER A 402 -4.79 -21.47 -1.92
N GLY A 403 -3.72 -22.24 -2.15
CA GLY A 403 -3.21 -22.57 -3.49
C GLY A 403 -2.24 -21.52 -4.06
N TRP A 404 -2.08 -20.36 -3.40
CA TRP A 404 -1.16 -19.33 -3.82
C TRP A 404 0.29 -19.63 -3.44
N SER A 405 1.17 -19.40 -4.41
CA SER A 405 2.62 -19.48 -4.32
C SER A 405 3.21 -18.14 -4.79
N ILE A 406 4.16 -17.58 -4.03
CA ILE A 406 4.88 -16.35 -4.36
C ILE A 406 6.38 -16.61 -4.38
N SER A 407 7.02 -16.26 -5.49
CA SER A 407 8.45 -16.41 -5.70
C SER A 407 9.10 -15.13 -6.20
N THR A 408 10.42 -15.01 -6.01
CA THR A 408 11.22 -13.92 -6.55
C THR A 408 12.38 -14.48 -7.39
N PRO A 409 12.61 -13.97 -8.61
CA PRO A 409 13.75 -14.39 -9.42
C PRO A 409 15.10 -13.96 -8.80
N SER A 410 15.10 -13.05 -7.83
CA SER A 410 16.31 -12.60 -7.12
C SER A 410 16.84 -13.64 -6.10
N ALA A 411 16.10 -14.70 -5.79
CA ALA A 411 16.49 -15.70 -4.80
C ALA A 411 17.67 -16.59 -5.27
N GLN A 412 18.90 -16.24 -4.85
CA GLN A 412 20.12 -16.95 -5.25
C GLN A 412 20.61 -18.00 -4.24
N SER A 413 20.29 -17.84 -2.95
CA SER A 413 20.71 -18.77 -1.89
C SER A 413 19.64 -19.82 -1.59
N GLU A 414 20.06 -20.96 -1.02
CA GLU A 414 19.13 -21.99 -0.53
C GLU A 414 18.16 -21.43 0.51
N ARG A 415 18.66 -20.60 1.45
CA ARG A 415 17.82 -19.91 2.43
C ARG A 415 16.77 -19.02 1.76
N SER A 416 17.16 -18.21 0.78
CA SER A 416 16.19 -17.33 0.08
C SER A 416 15.17 -18.09 -0.76
N ARG A 417 15.49 -19.32 -1.18
CA ARG A 417 14.57 -20.20 -1.94
C ARG A 417 13.69 -21.06 -1.04
N ALA A 418 13.98 -21.12 0.26
CA ALA A 418 13.15 -21.85 1.20
C ALA A 418 11.73 -21.27 1.19
N VAL A 419 10.73 -22.15 1.18
CA VAL A 419 9.32 -21.76 1.20
C VAL A 419 8.85 -21.71 2.65
N VAL A 420 8.24 -20.60 3.02
CA VAL A 420 7.53 -20.41 4.29
C VAL A 420 6.03 -20.30 4.02
N GLN A 421 5.23 -20.59 5.04
CA GLN A 421 3.77 -20.49 4.99
C GLN A 421 3.37 -19.29 5.83
N VAL A 422 2.60 -18.38 5.25
CA VAL A 422 2.16 -17.12 5.89
C VAL A 422 0.67 -16.96 5.62
N ASP A 423 -0.10 -16.59 6.63
CA ASP A 423 -1.51 -16.26 6.45
C ASP A 423 -1.70 -15.13 5.42
N ALA A 424 -2.72 -15.22 4.58
CA ALA A 424 -3.03 -14.22 3.56
C ALA A 424 -3.24 -12.82 4.18
N GLY A 425 -3.84 -12.76 5.36
CA GLY A 425 -4.06 -11.54 6.14
C GLY A 425 -2.79 -11.00 6.79
N GLU A 426 -1.89 -11.88 7.24
CA GLU A 426 -0.58 -11.46 7.74
C GLU A 426 0.25 -10.86 6.60
N LEU A 427 0.18 -11.46 5.40
CA LEU A 427 0.85 -10.94 4.22
C LEU A 427 0.27 -9.60 3.79
N GLN A 428 -1.06 -9.42 3.79
CA GLN A 428 -1.72 -8.13 3.55
C GLN A 428 -1.22 -7.06 4.53
N ALA A 429 -1.15 -7.39 5.82
CA ALA A 429 -0.71 -6.45 6.84
C ALA A 429 0.78 -6.09 6.69
N CYS A 430 1.57 -6.94 6.03
CA CYS A 430 2.98 -6.68 5.69
C CYS A 430 3.11 -5.77 4.46
N ASP A 431 2.40 -6.12 3.38
CA ASP A 431 2.33 -5.39 2.12
C ASP A 431 1.04 -5.79 1.38
N ASP A 432 0.20 -4.81 1.06
CA ASP A 432 -1.15 -5.03 0.54
C ASP A 432 -1.19 -5.36 -0.97
N ILE A 433 -0.04 -5.32 -1.66
CA ILE A 433 0.05 -5.47 -3.12
C ILE A 433 -0.64 -6.72 -3.68
N PHE A 434 -0.67 -7.83 -2.92
CA PHE A 434 -1.26 -9.10 -3.38
C PHE A 434 -2.71 -9.29 -2.97
N ALA A 435 -3.19 -8.59 -1.94
CA ALA A 435 -4.51 -8.80 -1.35
C ALA A 435 -5.69 -8.66 -2.34
N PRO A 436 -5.68 -7.71 -3.30
CA PRO A 436 -6.74 -7.60 -4.30
C PRO A 436 -6.89 -8.85 -5.18
N TYR A 437 -5.82 -9.63 -5.32
CA TYR A 437 -5.73 -10.73 -6.28
C TYR A 437 -6.09 -12.08 -5.68
N TYR A 438 -6.19 -12.21 -4.35
CA TYR A 438 -6.38 -13.50 -3.69
C TYR A 438 -7.63 -14.26 -4.17
N ALA A 439 -8.68 -13.54 -4.56
CA ALA A 439 -9.93 -14.12 -5.06
C ALA A 439 -9.88 -14.59 -6.53
N LEU A 440 -8.76 -14.40 -7.26
CA LEU A 440 -8.63 -14.89 -8.63
C LEU A 440 -8.51 -16.42 -8.68
N PRO A 441 -9.12 -17.10 -9.66
CA PRO A 441 -9.27 -18.56 -9.65
C PRO A 441 -7.96 -19.32 -9.83
N VAL A 442 -7.98 -20.62 -9.54
CA VAL A 442 -6.87 -21.55 -9.87
C VAL A 442 -6.49 -21.46 -11.36
N GLY A 443 -5.20 -21.62 -11.64
CA GLY A 443 -4.58 -21.39 -12.95
C GLY A 443 -4.18 -19.94 -13.19
N THR A 444 -4.38 -19.05 -12.21
CA THR A 444 -3.95 -17.66 -12.32
C THR A 444 -2.43 -17.54 -12.14
N LEU A 445 -1.79 -16.83 -13.07
CA LEU A 445 -0.38 -16.43 -13.02
C LEU A 445 -0.27 -14.92 -13.13
N LEU A 446 0.38 -14.30 -12.14
CA LEU A 446 0.60 -12.87 -12.04
C LEU A 446 2.10 -12.59 -11.97
N GLU A 447 2.57 -11.66 -12.79
CA GLU A 447 3.93 -11.15 -12.70
C GLU A 447 3.88 -9.71 -12.22
N PHE A 448 4.63 -9.42 -11.17
CA PHE A 448 4.81 -8.08 -10.64
C PHE A 448 6.24 -7.61 -10.94
N ALA A 449 6.39 -6.33 -11.30
CA ALA A 449 7.68 -5.71 -11.49
C ALA A 449 7.69 -4.33 -10.81
N HIS A 450 8.61 -4.14 -9.87
CA HIS A 450 8.78 -2.87 -9.14
C HIS A 450 7.48 -2.41 -8.46
N GLY A 451 6.79 -3.34 -7.79
CA GLY A 451 5.55 -3.04 -7.07
C GLY A 451 4.31 -2.82 -7.95
N ASN A 452 4.36 -3.20 -9.24
CA ASN A 452 3.21 -3.08 -10.14
C ASN A 452 2.94 -4.41 -10.82
N LEU A 453 1.65 -4.71 -11.05
CA LEU A 453 1.26 -5.81 -11.92
C LEU A 453 1.77 -5.54 -13.35
N HIS A 454 2.64 -6.42 -13.83
CA HIS A 454 3.22 -6.38 -15.17
C HIS A 454 2.40 -7.20 -16.15
N SER A 455 2.01 -8.41 -15.77
CA SER A 455 1.19 -9.31 -16.58
C SER A 455 0.28 -10.16 -15.69
N ALA A 456 -0.85 -10.59 -16.23
CA ALA A 456 -1.82 -11.43 -15.53
C ALA A 456 -2.53 -12.35 -16.52
N HIS A 457 -2.42 -13.65 -16.29
CA HIS A 457 -2.93 -14.68 -17.18
C HIS A 457 -3.73 -15.71 -16.40
N LEU A 458 -4.81 -16.21 -17.02
CA LEU A 458 -5.45 -17.46 -16.63
C LEU A 458 -4.93 -18.55 -17.56
N VAL A 459 -4.19 -19.50 -17.01
CA VAL A 459 -3.50 -20.57 -17.73
C VAL A 459 -4.35 -21.83 -17.71
N ASP A 460 -4.48 -22.47 -18.87
CA ASP A 460 -4.95 -23.86 -18.98
C ASP A 460 -3.75 -24.77 -18.70
N GLU A 461 -3.57 -25.22 -17.46
CA GLU A 461 -2.44 -26.05 -17.05
C GLU A 461 -2.30 -27.32 -17.90
N GLY A 462 -3.41 -28.01 -18.18
CA GLY A 462 -3.42 -29.23 -18.97
C GLY A 462 -3.03 -28.97 -20.43
N GLY A 463 -3.51 -27.88 -21.00
CA GLY A 463 -3.12 -27.41 -22.33
C GLY A 463 -1.65 -26.97 -22.38
N PHE A 464 -1.19 -26.25 -21.35
CA PHE A 464 0.17 -25.74 -21.23
C PHE A 464 1.19 -26.88 -21.23
N GLU A 465 1.01 -27.89 -20.38
CA GLU A 465 1.92 -29.05 -20.33
C GLU A 465 1.96 -29.84 -21.64
N ALA A 466 0.82 -29.95 -22.32
CA ALA A 466 0.74 -30.62 -23.61
C ALA A 466 1.47 -29.84 -24.70
N LEU A 467 1.29 -28.51 -24.74
CA LEU A 467 1.91 -27.63 -25.73
C LEU A 467 3.42 -27.48 -25.48
N ALA A 468 3.85 -27.33 -24.22
CA ALA A 468 5.27 -27.28 -23.84
C ALA A 468 6.02 -28.57 -24.25
N ARG A 469 5.36 -29.74 -24.16
CA ARG A 469 5.94 -31.01 -24.64
C ARG A 469 6.02 -31.09 -26.17
N GLN A 470 5.08 -30.48 -26.89
CA GLN A 470 5.07 -30.44 -28.35
C GLN A 470 6.07 -29.43 -28.92
N HIS A 471 6.34 -28.35 -28.18
CA HIS A 471 7.21 -27.24 -28.57
C HIS A 471 8.27 -26.94 -27.50
N PRO A 472 9.22 -27.86 -27.25
CA PRO A 472 10.25 -27.66 -26.22
C PRO A 472 11.19 -26.47 -26.50
N GLU A 473 11.19 -25.95 -27.73
CA GLU A 473 11.93 -24.76 -28.14
C GLU A 473 11.29 -23.43 -27.70
N ARG A 474 9.98 -23.43 -27.39
CA ARG A 474 9.25 -22.21 -27.01
C ARG A 474 9.46 -21.94 -25.52
N SER A 475 9.77 -20.69 -25.17
CA SER A 475 9.84 -20.29 -23.77
C SER A 475 8.43 -20.24 -23.15
N MET A 476 8.36 -20.24 -21.82
CA MET A 476 7.08 -20.03 -21.10
C MET A 476 6.39 -18.73 -21.54
N HIS A 477 7.17 -17.66 -21.73
CA HIS A 477 6.66 -16.39 -22.23
C HIS A 477 6.04 -16.53 -23.62
N ASP A 478 6.69 -17.27 -24.54
CA ASP A 478 6.16 -17.50 -25.89
C ASP A 478 4.87 -18.34 -25.90
N LEU A 479 4.74 -19.26 -24.94
CA LEU A 479 3.54 -20.08 -24.78
C LEU A 479 2.39 -19.25 -24.21
N LEU A 480 2.63 -18.43 -23.18
CA LEU A 480 1.62 -17.53 -22.61
C LEU A 480 1.19 -16.44 -23.58
N ALA A 481 2.12 -15.85 -24.34
CA ALA A 481 1.82 -14.80 -25.32
C ALA A 481 1.02 -15.30 -26.54
N SER A 482 0.95 -16.62 -26.74
CA SER A 482 0.30 -17.21 -27.91
C SER A 482 -1.22 -17.19 -27.88
N GLY A 483 -1.80 -17.07 -26.68
CA GLY A 483 -3.24 -17.23 -26.47
C GLY A 483 -3.76 -18.67 -26.62
N GLU A 484 -2.88 -19.64 -26.88
CA GLU A 484 -3.27 -21.05 -27.08
C GLU A 484 -3.55 -21.77 -25.75
N VAL A 485 -2.82 -21.39 -24.70
CA VAL A 485 -2.80 -22.06 -23.38
C VAL A 485 -3.01 -21.09 -22.22
N SER A 486 -3.28 -19.82 -22.53
CA SER A 486 -3.65 -18.84 -21.53
C SER A 486 -4.52 -17.75 -22.14
N ARG A 487 -5.30 -17.08 -21.31
CA ARG A 487 -5.95 -15.81 -21.65
C ARG A 487 -5.45 -14.72 -20.72
N PRO A 488 -5.21 -13.49 -21.21
CA PRO A 488 -4.95 -12.36 -20.32
C PRO A 488 -6.20 -12.10 -19.46
N LEU A 489 -5.99 -11.83 -18.17
CA LEU A 489 -7.06 -11.46 -17.23
C LEU A 489 -7.44 -9.99 -17.36
N PHE A 490 -6.46 -9.14 -17.67
CA PHE A 490 -6.66 -7.72 -17.90
C PHE A 490 -6.18 -7.38 -19.30
N ASP A 491 -7.00 -6.62 -20.03
CA ASP A 491 -6.65 -6.20 -21.38
C ASP A 491 -5.54 -5.13 -21.30
N PRO A 492 -4.35 -5.35 -21.92
CA PRO A 492 -3.26 -4.38 -21.91
C PRO A 492 -3.60 -3.05 -22.60
N HIS A 493 -4.76 -2.97 -23.26
CA HIS A 493 -5.29 -1.78 -23.92
C HIS A 493 -6.65 -1.31 -23.38
N SER A 494 -7.20 -1.99 -22.36
CA SER A 494 -8.36 -1.48 -21.64
C SER A 494 -7.92 -0.30 -20.79
N THR A 495 -8.32 0.89 -21.23
CA THR A 495 -8.24 2.20 -20.60
C THR A 495 -9.03 2.32 -19.29
N HIS A 496 -9.22 1.21 -18.60
CA HIS A 496 -9.81 1.12 -17.28
C HIS A 496 -8.88 0.30 -16.37
N ALA A 497 -7.82 0.97 -15.91
CA ALA A 497 -7.06 0.60 -14.72
C ALA A 497 -7.23 1.75 -13.70
N PRO A 498 -7.18 1.41 -12.40
CA PRO A 498 -8.08 1.89 -11.35
C PRO A 498 -8.18 3.41 -11.17
#